data_AF-A0A526XRH5-F1
#
_entry.id   AF-A0A526XRH5-F1
#
_cell.length_a   1.000
_cell.length_b   1.000
_cell.length_c   1.000
_cell.angle_alpha   90.00
_cell.angle_beta   90.00
_cell.angle_gamma   90.00
#
_symmetry.space_group_name_H-M   'P 1'
#
loop_
_entity.id
_entity.type
_entity.pdbx_description
1 polymer ?
#
loop_
_entity_poly.entity_id
_entity_poly.type
_entity_poly.pdbx_seq_one_letter_code
_entity_poly.pdbx_strand_id
1 'polypeptide(L)'
;AALQAQRGMGILFVTHNLGVVAEIADRVAVMYAGRIVESGPVSEVFTRPRHPYTAGLMRSVPRLGQATTLKAAGTPLPTIAGNVPSLALLPKG
;
A
#
# COMPACT_ATOMS: atom_id res chain seq x y z
N ALA A 1 9.53 -10.00 14.93
CA ALA A 1 9.84 -11.32 14.33
C ALA A 1 10.09 -12.43 15.37
N ALA A 2 10.97 -12.24 16.37
CA ALA A 2 11.37 -13.33 17.28
C ALA A 2 10.21 -14.02 18.05
N LEU A 3 9.25 -13.25 18.60
CA LEU A 3 8.14 -13.82 19.36
C LEU A 3 7.14 -14.61 18.50
N GLN A 4 6.86 -14.12 17.29
CA GLN A 4 5.98 -14.79 16.31
C GLN A 4 6.57 -16.14 15.92
N ALA A 5 7.84 -16.15 15.52
CA ALA A 5 8.54 -17.35 15.07
C ALA A 5 8.68 -18.37 16.20
N GLN A 6 8.96 -17.93 17.43
CA GLN A 6 9.06 -18.81 18.61
C GLN A 6 7.74 -19.49 18.99
N ARG A 7 6.59 -18.89 18.68
CA ARG A 7 5.26 -19.41 19.07
C ARG A 7 4.45 -20.00 17.91
N GLY A 8 4.97 -19.98 16.69
CA GLY A 8 4.25 -20.44 15.50
C GLY A 8 2.96 -19.64 15.23
N MET A 9 2.94 -18.35 15.59
CA MET A 9 1.74 -17.52 15.48
C MET A 9 1.62 -16.86 14.09
N GLY A 10 0.41 -16.84 13.53
CA GLY A 10 0.07 -15.96 12.41
C GLY A 10 -0.23 -14.54 12.91
N ILE A 11 0.20 -13.51 12.17
CA ILE A 11 -0.13 -12.11 12.49
C ILE A 11 -0.78 -11.47 11.27
N LEU A 12 -1.91 -10.80 11.50
CA LEU A 12 -2.56 -9.94 10.51
C LEU A 12 -2.37 -8.48 10.92
N PHE A 13 -1.69 -7.71 10.07
CA PHE A 13 -1.56 -6.27 10.22
C PHE A 13 -2.47 -5.54 9.23
N VAL A 14 -3.19 -4.52 9.72
CA VAL A 14 -4.00 -3.61 8.89
C VAL A 14 -3.44 -2.21 9.07
N THR A 15 -2.92 -1.62 7.98
CA THR A 15 -2.30 -0.30 8.01
C THR A 15 -2.39 0.38 6.65
N HIS A 16 -2.33 1.71 6.66
CA HIS A 16 -2.21 2.52 5.45
C HIS A 16 -0.74 2.82 5.10
N ASN A 17 0.21 2.48 5.97
CA ASN A 17 1.63 2.74 5.76
C ASN A 17 2.31 1.57 5.06
N LEU A 18 2.54 1.72 3.75
CA LEU A 18 3.21 0.71 2.95
C LEU A 18 4.67 0.47 3.34
N GLY A 19 5.36 1.46 3.91
CA GLY A 19 6.73 1.30 4.40
C GLY A 19 6.81 0.29 5.55
N VAL A 20 5.85 0.34 6.47
CA VAL A 20 5.72 -0.63 7.56
C VAL A 20 5.44 -2.03 7.01
N VAL A 21 4.53 -2.15 6.04
CA VAL A 21 4.22 -3.44 5.39
C VAL A 21 5.46 -4.05 4.73
N ALA A 22 6.27 -3.23 4.05
CA ALA A 22 7.50 -3.68 3.39
C ALA A 22 8.52 -4.29 4.37
N GLU A 23 8.52 -3.84 5.63
CA GLU A 23 9.49 -4.28 6.64
C GLU A 23 9.03 -5.53 7.40
N ILE A 24 7.72 -5.66 7.67
CA ILE A 24 7.23 -6.65 8.66
C ILE A 24 6.48 -7.83 8.07
N ALA A 25 5.93 -7.71 6.85
CA ALA A 25 4.99 -8.68 6.31
C ALA A 25 5.60 -9.58 5.23
N ASP A 26 5.25 -10.86 5.25
CA ASP A 26 5.63 -11.80 4.18
C ASP A 26 4.72 -11.65 2.95
N ARG A 27 3.43 -11.37 3.19
CA ARG A 27 2.37 -11.24 2.19
C ARG A 27 1.52 -10.01 2.45
N VAL A 28 0.95 -9.45 1.38
CA VAL A 28 0.05 -8.29 1.45
C VAL A 28 -1.22 -8.56 0.65
N ALA A 29 -2.33 -8.00 1.14
CA ALA A 29 -3.58 -7.85 0.41
C ALA A 29 -3.93 -6.36 0.37
N VAL A 30 -4.10 -5.82 -0.84
CA VAL A 30 -4.50 -4.43 -1.08
C VAL A 30 -5.99 -4.39 -1.28
N MET A 31 -6.66 -3.53 -0.51
CA MET A 31 -8.10 -3.34 -0.59
C MET A 31 -8.47 -2.00 -1.20
N TYR A 32 -9.53 -2.00 -2.00
CA TYR A 32 -10.18 -0.78 -2.50
C TYR A 32 -11.69 -0.97 -2.46
N ALA A 33 -12.41 0.03 -1.94
CA ALA A 33 -13.87 0.01 -1.83
C ALA A 33 -14.43 -1.30 -1.22
N GLY A 34 -13.79 -1.78 -0.14
CA GLY A 34 -14.19 -2.99 0.58
C GLY A 34 -13.83 -4.32 -0.10
N ARG A 35 -13.09 -4.31 -1.22
CA ARG A 35 -12.70 -5.51 -1.95
C ARG A 35 -11.19 -5.67 -2.00
N ILE A 36 -10.69 -6.90 -1.88
CA ILE A 36 -9.29 -7.21 -2.19
C ILE A 36 -9.12 -7.10 -3.69
N VAL A 37 -8.30 -6.15 -4.12
CA VAL A 37 -8.03 -5.89 -5.55
C VAL A 37 -6.69 -6.46 -6.01
N GLU A 38 -5.79 -6.73 -5.07
CA GLU A 38 -4.50 -7.36 -5.33
C GLU A 38 -3.99 -8.07 -4.09
N SER A 39 -3.34 -9.22 -4.24
CA SER A 39 -2.69 -9.91 -3.12
C SER A 39 -1.53 -10.78 -3.61
N GLY A 40 -0.52 -10.97 -2.77
CA GLY A 40 0.66 -11.74 -3.13
C GLY A 40 1.81 -11.57 -2.14
N PRO A 41 3.00 -12.12 -2.46
CA PRO A 41 4.23 -11.80 -1.73
C PRO A 41 4.46 -10.29 -1.73
N VAL A 42 4.90 -9.72 -0.60
CA VAL A 42 5.17 -8.28 -0.49
C VAL A 42 6.15 -7.82 -1.58
N SER A 43 7.21 -8.60 -1.82
CA SER A 43 8.21 -8.31 -2.86
C SER A 43 7.61 -8.19 -4.25
N GLU A 44 6.70 -9.08 -4.65
CA GLU A 44 6.08 -9.05 -5.98
C GLU A 44 5.11 -7.86 -6.11
N VAL A 45 4.22 -7.67 -5.13
CA VAL A 45 3.21 -6.61 -5.16
C VAL A 45 3.86 -5.22 -5.15
N PHE A 46 4.99 -5.06 -4.45
CA PHE A 46 5.69 -3.78 -4.35
C PHE A 46 6.56 -3.47 -5.59
N THR A 47 7.13 -4.49 -6.24
CA THR A 47 8.01 -4.29 -7.41
C THR A 47 7.27 -4.35 -8.74
N ARG A 48 6.19 -5.13 -8.82
CA ARG A 48 5.39 -5.36 -10.02
C ARG A 48 3.88 -5.30 -9.71
N PRO A 49 3.37 -4.14 -9.22
CA PRO A 49 1.95 -3.99 -8.95
C PRO A 49 1.13 -4.18 -10.23
N ARG A 50 0.14 -5.07 -10.18
CA ARG A 50 -0.73 -5.40 -11.30
C ARG A 50 -1.97 -4.54 -11.35
N HIS A 51 -2.49 -4.12 -10.20
CA HIS A 51 -3.71 -3.32 -10.15
C HIS A 51 -3.38 -1.82 -10.22
N PRO A 52 -4.08 -1.00 -11.04
CA PRO A 52 -3.81 0.43 -11.18
C PRO A 52 -3.82 1.20 -9.85
N TYR A 53 -4.72 0.83 -8.95
CA TYR A 53 -4.78 1.39 -7.60
C TYR A 53 -3.51 1.10 -6.79
N THR A 54 -3.03 -0.15 -6.77
CA THR A 54 -1.79 -0.53 -6.10
C THR A 54 -0.60 0.22 -6.69
N ALA A 55 -0.52 0.32 -8.02
CA ALA A 55 0.52 1.09 -8.68
C ALA A 55 0.47 2.58 -8.29
N GLY A 56 -0.74 3.15 -8.15
CA GLY A 56 -0.96 4.49 -7.61
C GLY A 56 -0.43 4.65 -6.18
N LEU A 57 -0.76 3.71 -5.29
CA LEU A 57 -0.31 3.73 -3.90
C LEU A 57 1.22 3.68 -3.82
N MET A 58 1.87 2.81 -4.60
CA MET A 58 3.34 2.71 -4.64
C MET A 58 4.00 4.01 -5.10
N ARG A 59 3.38 4.74 -6.04
CA ARG A 59 3.89 6.06 -6.47
C ARG A 59 3.71 7.15 -5.43
N SER A 60 2.65 7.07 -4.62
CA SER A 60 2.35 8.04 -3.57
C SER A 60 3.21 7.92 -2.32
N VAL A 61 4.03 6.85 -2.20
CA VAL A 61 4.97 6.68 -1.09
C VAL A 61 6.30 7.35 -1.44
N PRO A 62 6.67 8.47 -0.79
CA PRO A 62 7.96 9.11 -1.03
C PRO A 62 9.09 8.22 -0.50
N ARG A 63 10.13 8.04 -1.31
CA ARG A 63 11.37 7.41 -0.86
C ARG A 63 12.15 8.35 0.06
N LEU A 64 13.06 7.78 0.86
CA LEU A 64 13.94 8.57 1.73
C LEU A 64 14.62 9.69 0.92
N GLY A 65 14.54 10.93 1.40
CA GLY A 65 15.09 12.11 0.73
C GLY A 65 14.25 12.68 -0.41
N GLN A 66 13.38 11.90 -1.05
CA GLN A 66 12.58 12.35 -2.20
C GLN A 66 11.58 13.44 -1.81
N ALA A 67 10.95 13.32 -0.65
CA ALA A 67 10.01 14.34 -0.15
C ALA A 67 10.70 15.72 0.02
N THR A 68 11.96 15.73 0.50
CA THR A 68 12.76 16.94 0.65
C THR A 68 13.09 17.55 -0.71
N THR A 69 13.50 16.73 -1.69
CA THR A 69 13.78 17.17 -3.06
C THR A 69 12.56 17.75 -3.75
N LEU A 70 11.40 17.07 -3.65
CA LEU A 70 10.14 17.54 -4.24
C LEU A 70 9.70 18.88 -3.63
N LYS A 71 9.83 19.00 -2.30
CA LYS A 71 9.55 20.25 -1.59
C LYS A 71 10.46 21.40 -2.06
N ALA A 72 11.76 21.14 -2.22
CA ALA A 72 12.71 22.14 -2.73
C ALA A 72 12.40 22.57 -4.18
N ALA A 73 11.91 21.64 -5.00
CA ALA A 73 11.52 21.88 -6.38
C ALA A 73 10.09 22.46 -6.55
N GLY A 74 9.35 22.71 -5.45
CA GLY A 74 7.97 23.18 -5.49
C GLY A 74 6.99 22.19 -6.15
N THR A 75 7.37 20.92 -6.27
CA THR A 75 6.55 19.88 -6.92
C THR A 75 5.72 19.14 -5.86
N PRO A 76 4.39 19.04 -6.02
CA PRO A 76 3.56 18.32 -5.06
C PRO A 76 3.85 16.82 -5.06
N LEU A 77 3.55 16.16 -3.94
CA LEU A 77 3.62 14.71 -3.86
C LEU A 77 2.60 14.09 -4.83
N PRO A 78 2.97 13.02 -5.56
CA PRO A 78 2.04 12.33 -6.45
C PRO A 78 0.89 11.72 -5.64
N THR A 79 -0.34 12.06 -6.00
CA THR A 79 -1.57 11.53 -5.40
C THR A 79 -2.31 10.63 -6.38
N ILE A 80 -3.16 9.76 -5.85
CA ILE A 80 -4.15 9.05 -6.65
C ILE A 80 -5.32 10.01 -6.88
N ALA A 81 -5.69 10.22 -8.15
CA ALA A 81 -6.77 11.13 -8.49
C ALA A 81 -8.15 10.62 -8.03
N GLY A 82 -9.05 11.55 -7.70
CA GLY A 82 -10.40 11.25 -7.28
C GLY A 82 -10.54 10.89 -5.80
N ASN A 83 -11.74 10.43 -5.42
CA ASN A 83 -12.06 10.01 -4.06
C ASN A 83 -12.47 8.53 -4.05
N VAL A 84 -12.27 7.87 -2.92
CA VAL A 84 -12.79 6.51 -2.71
C VAL A 84 -14.33 6.57 -2.66
N PRO A 85 -15.05 5.72 -3.42
CA PRO A 85 -16.51 5.73 -3.39
C PRO A 85 -17.05 5.34 -2.03
N SER A 86 -18.23 5.85 -1.70
CA SER A 86 -18.95 5.43 -0.49
C SER A 86 -19.27 3.94 -0.56
N LEU A 87 -18.97 3.21 0.51
CA LEU A 87 -19.32 1.79 0.61
C LEU A 87 -20.85 1.57 0.66
N ALA A 88 -21.61 2.57 1.09
CA ALA A 88 -23.08 2.54 1.08
C ALA A 88 -23.67 2.73 -0.34
N LEU A 89 -22.89 3.31 -1.25
CA LEU A 89 -23.30 3.66 -2.62
C LEU A 89 -22.20 3.26 -3.60
N LEU A 90 -21.89 1.95 -3.64
CA LEU A 90 -20.88 1.45 -4.55
C LEU A 90 -21.34 1.64 -6.01
N PRO A 91 -20.50 2.23 -6.88
CA PRO A 91 -20.79 2.31 -8.31
C PRO A 91 -20.92 0.92 -8.92
N LYS A 92 -21.73 0.78 -9.97
CA LYS A 92 -22.05 -0.51 -10.61
C LYS A 92 -20.93 -1.06 -11.51
N GLY A 93 -19.82 -0.36 -11.63
CA GLY A 93 -18.72 -0.65 -12.56
C GLY A 93 -18.29 0.63 -13.25
#